data_AF-A0A6N8XSU0-F1
#
_entry.id   AF-A0A6N8XSU0-F1
#
_cell.length_a   1.000
_cell.length_b   1.000
_cell.length_c   1.000
_cell.angle_alpha   90.00
_cell.angle_beta   90.00
_cell.angle_gamma   90.00
#
_symmetry.space_group_name_H-M   'P 1'
#
loop_
_entity.id
_entity.type
_entity.pdbx_description
1 polymer ?
#
loop_
_entity_poly.entity_id
_entity_poly.type
_entity_poly.pdbx_seq_one_letter_code
_entity_poly.pdbx_strand_id
1 'polypeptide(L)'
;MGLNIKNEETCALARELADLTGETMTGAITVALSERLEREKRERDAEAEIAEMLAFGERCAKRLGPGPSAVEHGDFLYDEHGLPR
;
A
#
# COMPACT_ATOMS: atom_id res chain seq x y z
N MET A 1 -10.52 0.79 31.11
CA MET A 1 -10.09 -0.63 31.01
C MET A 1 -8.57 -0.67 31.06
N GLY A 2 -7.96 -1.74 31.58
CA GLY A 2 -6.50 -1.81 31.82
C GLY A 2 -5.85 -2.97 31.08
N LEU A 3 -4.72 -2.71 30.41
CA LEU A 3 -3.87 -3.71 29.79
C LEU A 3 -2.77 -4.09 30.81
N ASN A 4 -2.67 -5.37 31.17
CA ASN A 4 -1.64 -5.86 32.08
C ASN A 4 -0.56 -6.61 31.29
N ILE A 5 0.65 -6.05 31.23
CA ILE A 5 1.78 -6.65 30.51
C ILE A 5 2.77 -7.19 31.56
N LYS A 6 2.93 -8.53 31.60
CA LYS A 6 3.86 -9.24 32.50
C LYS A 6 5.17 -9.61 31.80
N ASN A 7 5.64 -8.76 30.90
CA ASN A 7 6.88 -8.96 30.17
C ASN A 7 7.85 -7.83 30.56
N GLU A 8 9.00 -8.22 31.14
CA GLU A 8 9.97 -7.26 31.70
C GLU A 8 10.60 -6.39 30.61
N GLU A 9 10.92 -6.97 29.47
CA GLU A 9 11.49 -6.28 28.31
C GLU A 9 10.53 -5.19 27.79
N THR A 10 9.25 -5.51 27.63
CA THR A 10 8.23 -4.57 27.17
C THR A 10 8.07 -3.41 28.16
N CYS A 11 8.09 -3.70 29.46
CA CYS A 11 8.05 -2.68 30.49
C CYS A 11 9.30 -1.80 30.50
N ALA A 12 10.48 -2.36 30.21
CA ALA A 12 11.73 -1.62 30.09
C ALA A 12 11.70 -0.68 28.87
N LEU A 13 11.33 -1.19 27.70
CA LEU A 13 11.19 -0.42 26.46
C LEU A 13 10.17 0.72 26.60
N ALA A 14 9.01 0.44 27.21
CA ALA A 14 7.98 1.46 27.43
C ALA A 14 8.46 2.56 28.39
N ARG A 15 9.28 2.23 29.37
CA ARG A 15 9.87 3.20 30.31
C ARG A 15 10.94 4.03 29.61
N GLU A 16 11.86 3.41 28.90
CA GLU A 16 12.90 4.10 28.14
C GLU A 16 12.29 5.05 27.11
N LEU A 17 11.28 4.61 26.36
CA LEU A 17 10.59 5.45 25.38
C LEU A 17 9.90 6.65 26.06
N ALA A 18 9.20 6.41 27.17
CA ALA A 18 8.55 7.46 27.94
C ALA A 18 9.54 8.50 28.49
N ASP A 19 10.69 8.04 29.01
CA ASP A 19 11.76 8.91 29.51
C ASP A 19 12.38 9.76 28.39
N LEU A 20 12.54 9.19 27.20
CA LEU A 20 13.06 9.90 26.02
C LEU A 20 12.08 10.92 25.45
N THR A 21 10.77 10.61 25.42
CA THR A 21 9.75 11.49 24.83
C THR A 21 9.14 12.48 25.83
N GLY A 22 9.37 12.28 27.13
CA GLY A 22 8.72 13.05 28.19
C GLY A 22 7.24 12.68 28.38
N GLU A 23 6.81 11.52 27.90
CA GLU A 23 5.44 11.03 28.01
C GLU A 23 5.27 10.09 29.21
N THR A 24 4.03 9.67 29.47
CA THR A 24 3.79 8.55 30.39
C THR A 24 4.04 7.23 29.67
N MET A 25 4.37 6.15 30.40
CA MET A 25 4.51 4.81 29.79
C MET A 25 3.27 4.41 28.96
N THR A 26 2.07 4.71 29.46
CA THR A 26 0.82 4.46 28.73
C THR A 26 0.72 5.31 27.46
N GLY A 27 1.13 6.57 27.52
CA GLY A 27 1.19 7.47 26.36
C GLY A 27 2.13 6.93 25.29
N ALA A 28 3.37 6.64 25.67
CA ALA A 28 4.40 6.10 24.80
C ALA A 28 3.95 4.78 24.13
N ILE A 29 3.35 3.86 24.89
CA ILE A 29 2.78 2.62 24.34
C ILE A 29 1.65 2.91 23.36
N THR A 30 0.75 3.85 23.69
CA THR A 30 -0.41 4.17 22.85
C THR A 30 0.05 4.74 21.51
N VAL A 31 1.03 5.64 21.52
CA VAL A 31 1.61 6.23 20.30
C VAL A 31 2.29 5.16 19.46
N ALA A 32 3.19 4.38 20.06
CA ALA A 32 3.93 3.32 19.35
C ALA A 32 2.99 2.28 18.70
N LEU A 33 1.93 1.86 19.40
CA LEU A 33 0.93 0.95 18.86
C LEU A 33 0.11 1.60 17.73
N SER A 34 -0.27 2.87 17.89
CA SER A 34 -1.01 3.61 16.86
C SER A 34 -0.21 3.72 15.57
N GLU A 35 1.06 4.13 15.67
CA GLU A 35 1.96 4.24 14.51
C GLU A 35 2.20 2.89 13.84
N ARG A 36 2.37 1.81 14.62
CA ARG A 36 2.54 0.47 14.07
C ARG A 36 1.30 0.00 13.33
N LEU A 37 0.12 0.24 13.90
CA LEU A 37 -1.16 -0.10 13.29
C LEU A 37 -1.42 0.69 12.00
N GLU A 38 -1.09 1.98 12.00
CA GLU A 38 -1.26 2.82 10.82
C GLU A 38 -0.36 2.37 9.66
N ARG A 39 0.90 2.01 9.96
CA ARG A 39 1.82 1.45 8.96
C ARG A 39 1.29 0.14 8.37
N GLU A 40 0.85 -0.80 9.21
CA GLU A 40 0.28 -2.07 8.75
C GLU A 40 -0.99 -1.89 7.91
N LYS A 41 -1.86 -0.94 8.29
CA LYS A 41 -3.05 -0.61 7.49
C LYS A 41 -2.66 -0.08 6.13
N ARG A 42 -1.73 0.89 6.06
CA ARG A 42 -1.26 1.45 4.79
C ARG A 42 -0.64 0.39 3.87
N GLU A 43 0.17 -0.51 4.42
CA GLU A 43 0.76 -1.61 3.65
C GLU A 43 -0.32 -2.54 3.08
N ARG A 44 -1.30 -2.94 3.90
CA ARG A 44 -2.43 -3.78 3.43
C ARG A 44 -3.34 -3.08 2.43
N ASP A 45 -3.61 -1.80 2.63
CA ASP A 45 -4.46 -1.04 1.71
C ASP A 45 -3.78 -0.91 0.34
N ALA A 46 -2.47 -0.68 0.31
CA ALA A 46 -1.69 -0.64 -0.93
C ALA A 46 -1.67 -2.00 -1.65
N GLU A 47 -1.50 -3.10 -0.91
CA GLU A 47 -1.58 -4.46 -1.47
C GLU A 47 -2.97 -4.75 -2.06
N ALA A 48 -4.03 -4.35 -1.35
CA ALA A 48 -5.41 -4.52 -1.79
C ALA A 48 -5.69 -3.69 -3.07
N GLU A 49 -5.23 -2.45 -3.12
CA GLU A 49 -5.38 -1.57 -4.29
C GLU A 49 -4.66 -2.14 -5.52
N ILE A 50 -3.42 -2.61 -5.35
CA ILE A 50 -2.66 -3.25 -6.43
C ILE A 50 -3.38 -4.51 -6.93
N ALA A 51 -3.89 -5.34 -6.01
CA ALA A 51 -4.64 -6.53 -6.37
C ALA A 51 -5.92 -6.19 -7.15
N GLU A 52 -6.62 -5.12 -6.77
CA GLU A 52 -7.81 -4.64 -7.48
C GLU A 52 -7.46 -4.13 -8.89
N MET A 53 -6.40 -3.33 -9.03
CA MET A 53 -5.92 -2.84 -10.34
C MET A 53 -5.54 -3.99 -11.27
N LEU A 54 -4.81 -5.00 -10.77
CA LEU A 54 -4.44 -6.17 -11.55
C LEU A 54 -5.67 -6.97 -11.97
N ALA A 55 -6.60 -7.21 -11.05
CA ALA A 55 -7.86 -7.89 -11.35
C ALA A 55 -8.69 -7.12 -12.38
N PHE A 56 -8.67 -5.79 -12.36
CA PHE A 56 -9.30 -4.95 -13.38
C PHE A 56 -8.60 -5.10 -14.73
N GLY A 57 -7.27 -5.01 -14.76
CA GLY A 57 -6.46 -5.20 -15.97
C GLY A 57 -6.73 -6.55 -16.64
N GLU A 58 -6.80 -7.65 -15.86
CA GLU A 58 -7.15 -8.97 -16.38
C GLU A 58 -8.56 -9.02 -16.99
N ARG A 59 -9.55 -8.37 -16.35
CA ARG A 59 -10.91 -8.29 -16.90
C ARG A 59 -10.95 -7.52 -18.21
N CYS A 60 -10.19 -6.44 -18.33
CA CYS A 60 -10.06 -5.68 -19.57
C CYS A 60 -9.37 -6.50 -20.66
N ALA A 61 -8.25 -7.15 -20.34
CA ALA A 61 -7.50 -7.98 -21.28
C ALA A 61 -8.36 -9.13 -21.84
N LYS A 62 -9.15 -9.81 -20.99
CA LYS A 62 -10.09 -10.87 -21.43
C LYS A 62 -11.15 -10.37 -22.41
N ARG A 63 -11.53 -9.09 -22.35
CA ARG A 63 -12.55 -8.49 -23.22
C ARG A 63 -12.00 -7.93 -24.52
N LEU A 64 -10.72 -7.52 -24.54
CA LEU A 64 -10.13 -6.86 -25.71
C LEU A 64 -9.97 -7.80 -26.92
N GLY A 65 -10.01 -9.12 -26.72
CA GLY A 65 -9.80 -10.09 -27.80
C GLY A 65 -8.39 -10.01 -28.41
N PRO A 66 -8.04 -10.90 -29.36
CA PRO A 66 -6.84 -10.75 -30.15
C PRO A 66 -7.03 -9.59 -31.14
N GLY A 67 -6.39 -8.46 -30.86
CA GLY A 67 -6.38 -7.27 -31.73
C GLY A 67 -4.97 -6.70 -31.86
N PRO A 68 -4.71 -5.86 -32.87
CA PRO A 68 -3.41 -5.23 -33.04
C PRO A 68 -3.05 -4.44 -31.80
N SER A 69 -1.79 -4.51 -31.38
CA SER A 69 -1.38 -3.77 -30.18
C SER A 69 -1.53 -2.27 -30.42
N ALA A 70 -1.75 -1.48 -29.35
CA ALA A 70 -1.24 -0.10 -29.40
C ALA A 70 0.25 -0.23 -29.79
N VAL A 71 0.88 0.46 -30.74
CA VAL A 71 2.14 0.11 -31.45
C VAL A 71 1.86 -0.33 -32.90
N GLU A 72 0.92 -1.24 -33.16
CA GLU A 72 0.58 -1.66 -34.55
C GLU A 72 -0.45 -0.75 -35.25
N HIS A 73 -1.06 0.21 -34.56
CA HIS A 73 -2.05 1.11 -35.16
C HIS A 73 -1.46 2.19 -36.07
N GLY A 74 -0.15 2.47 -35.95
CA GLY A 74 0.52 3.47 -36.78
C GLY A 74 0.37 3.16 -38.26
N ASP A 75 0.74 1.94 -38.66
CA ASP A 75 0.66 1.45 -40.05
C ASP A 75 -0.78 1.26 -40.54
N PHE A 76 -1.73 1.08 -39.60
CA PHE A 76 -3.15 0.92 -39.91
C PHE A 76 -3.86 2.25 -40.16
N LEU A 77 -3.46 3.31 -39.43
CA LEU A 77 -4.14 4.61 -39.44
C LEU A 77 -3.42 5.66 -40.29
N TYR A 78 -2.11 5.54 -40.48
CA TYR A 78 -1.29 6.52 -41.17
C TYR A 78 -0.48 5.89 -42.31
N ASP A 79 -0.21 6.66 -43.35
CA ASP A 79 0.69 6.26 -44.43
C ASP A 79 2.17 6.47 -44.08
N GLU A 80 3.07 6.13 -45.00
CA GLU A 80 4.52 6.26 -44.82
C GLU A 80 5.00 7.72 -44.66
N HIS A 81 4.13 8.70 -44.95
CA HIS A 81 4.37 10.12 -44.74
C HIS A 81 3.72 10.65 -43.46
N GLY A 82 3.05 9.79 -42.68
CA GLY A 82 2.35 10.14 -41.45
C GLY A 82 1.00 10.82 -41.67
N LEU A 83 0.43 10.75 -42.87
CA LEU A 83 -0.91 11.28 -43.16
C LEU A 83 -1.98 10.21 -42.87
N PRO A 84 -3.17 10.61 -42.38
CA PRO A 84 -4.27 9.68 -42.18
C PRO A 84 -4.65 8.98 -43.50
N ARG A 85 -4.79 7.65 -43.45
CA ARG A 85 -5.39 6.88 -44.55
C ARG A 85 -6.91 7.04 -44.61
#